data_AF-A0A285TIQ7-F1
#
_entry.id   AF-A0A285TIQ7-F1
#
_cell.length_a   1.000
_cell.length_b   1.000
_cell.length_c   1.000
_cell.angle_alpha   90.00
_cell.angle_beta   90.00
_cell.angle_gamma   90.00
#
_symmetry.space_group_name_H-M   'P 1'
#
loop_
_entity.id
_entity.type
_entity.pdbx_description
1 polymer ?
#
loop_
_entity_poly.entity_id
_entity_poly.type
_entity_poly.pdbx_seq_one_letter_code
_entity_poly.pdbx_strand_id
1 'polypeptide(L)'
;MQWILQHFDDMEKLAHALDRLGIAYSWHKVMPFVGDLIPEPEVRDPQAVVMFGAYTLWRYARAKGLSPGVFTIRPFVEEALWLPHLLNGPGAKFFTMREIAEGLDDDG
;
A
#
# COMPACT_ATOMS: atom_id res chain seq x y z
N MET A 1 18.51 4.63 -0.83
CA MET A 1 17.05 4.41 -0.85
C MET A 1 16.38 5.73 -1.18
N GLN A 2 15.77 5.83 -2.37
CA GLN A 2 15.04 6.99 -2.86
C GLN A 2 13.58 6.91 -2.42
N TRP A 3 12.99 8.03 -1.99
CA TRP A 3 11.58 8.10 -1.61
C TRP A 3 10.77 8.90 -2.63
N ILE A 4 9.63 8.37 -3.03
CA ILE A 4 8.66 9.01 -3.92
C ILE A 4 7.37 9.18 -3.13
N LEU A 5 7.06 10.43 -2.78
CA LEU A 5 5.90 10.76 -1.95
C LEU A 5 4.77 11.29 -2.81
N GLN A 6 3.55 10.79 -2.57
CA GLN A 6 2.37 11.44 -3.10
C GLN A 6 2.13 12.76 -2.37
N HIS A 7 1.87 13.82 -3.12
CA HIS A 7 1.41 15.09 -2.55
C HIS A 7 -0.04 14.93 -2.05
N PHE A 8 -0.22 14.86 -0.72
CA PHE A 8 -1.50 14.83 -0.01
C PHE A 8 -1.32 15.45 1.38
N ASP A 9 -2.35 16.10 1.94
CA ASP A 9 -2.24 17.01 3.09
C ASP A 9 -1.52 16.42 4.32
N ASP A 10 -1.67 15.12 4.60
CA ASP A 10 -1.05 14.49 5.77
C ASP A 10 0.40 13.99 5.56
N MET A 11 0.95 14.10 4.35
CA MET A 11 2.29 13.56 4.03
C MET A 11 3.45 14.46 4.47
N GLU A 12 3.17 15.71 4.84
CA GLU A 12 4.20 16.65 5.31
C GLU A 12 4.95 16.14 6.54
N LYS A 13 4.28 15.43 7.45
CA LYS A 13 4.90 14.85 8.64
C LYS A 13 5.99 13.82 8.29
N LEU A 14 5.73 13.00 7.27
CA LEU A 14 6.71 12.02 6.77
C LEU A 14 7.89 12.75 6.11
N ALA A 15 7.61 13.75 5.29
CA ALA A 15 8.66 14.56 4.65
C ALA A 15 9.58 15.22 5.68
N HIS A 16 9.02 15.83 6.73
CA HIS A 16 9.80 16.39 7.83
C HIS A 16 10.67 15.35 8.55
N ALA A 17 10.18 14.11 8.71
CA ALA A 17 10.97 13.03 9.27
C ALA A 17 12.13 12.62 8.34
N LEU A 18 11.87 12.53 7.03
CA LEU A 18 12.90 12.22 6.03
C LEU A 18 13.97 13.32 5.96
N ASP A 19 13.57 14.59 6.01
CA ASP A 19 14.49 15.74 6.07
C ASP A 19 15.41 15.66 7.30
N ARG A 20 14.85 15.36 8.48
CA ARG A 20 15.63 15.17 9.72
C ARG A 20 16.61 14.02 9.64
N LEU A 21 16.32 13.00 8.83
CA LEU A 21 17.17 11.84 8.59
C LEU A 21 18.15 12.04 7.42
N GLY A 22 18.08 13.16 6.71
CA GLY A 22 18.89 13.43 5.51
C GLY A 22 18.56 12.50 4.34
N ILE A 23 17.32 11.99 4.27
CA ILE A 23 16.87 11.09 3.21
C ILE A 23 16.18 11.89 2.11
N ALA A 24 16.68 11.79 0.89
CA ALA A 24 16.11 12.48 -0.26
C ALA A 24 14.74 11.89 -0.66
N TYR A 25 13.80 12.78 -0.96
CA TYR A 25 12.47 12.44 -1.49
C TYR A 25 12.05 13.40 -2.60
N SER A 26 11.04 13.00 -3.38
CA SER A 26 10.41 13.83 -4.40
C SER A 26 8.87 13.77 -4.29
N TRP A 27 8.21 14.88 -4.63
CA TRP A 27 6.75 15.00 -4.57
C TRP A 27 6.10 14.76 -5.92
N HIS A 28 5.04 13.95 -5.92
CA HIS A 28 4.31 13.61 -7.13
C HIS A 28 2.82 13.60 -6.88
N LYS A 29 2.04 14.11 -7.84
CA LYS A 29 0.60 13.93 -7.85
C LYS A 29 0.26 12.61 -8.54
N VAL A 30 -0.62 11.82 -7.92
CA VAL A 30 -1.18 10.62 -8.56
C VAL A 30 -2.35 11.03 -9.44
N MET A 31 -2.30 10.64 -10.71
CA MET A 31 -3.40 10.84 -11.65
C MET A 31 -4.54 9.87 -11.36
N PRO A 32 -5.78 10.35 -11.15
CA PRO A 32 -6.94 9.48 -10.96
C PRO A 32 -7.11 8.50 -12.12
N PHE A 33 -7.62 7.30 -11.82
CA PHE A 33 -7.92 6.20 -12.75
C PHE A 33 -6.70 5.53 -13.42
N VAL A 34 -5.76 6.32 -13.93
CA VAL A 34 -4.57 5.81 -14.63
C VAL A 34 -3.48 5.39 -13.63
N GLY A 35 -3.31 6.15 -12.55
CA GLY A 35 -2.30 5.87 -11.51
C GLY A 35 -0.90 6.37 -11.83
N ASP A 36 -0.74 7.14 -12.92
CA ASP A 36 0.53 7.77 -13.29
C ASP A 36 0.91 8.90 -12.32
N LEU A 37 2.20 9.23 -12.30
CA LEU A 37 2.77 10.27 -11.45
C LEU A 37 3.13 11.52 -12.26
N ILE A 38 2.74 12.69 -11.73
CA ILE A 38 3.07 13.99 -12.32
C ILE A 38 3.75 14.89 -11.26
N PRO A 39 4.96 15.42 -11.55
CA PRO A 39 5.81 15.08 -12.70
C PRO A 39 6.22 13.59 -12.67
N GLU A 40 6.73 13.04 -13.77
CA GLU A 40 7.28 11.68 -13.73
C GLU A 40 8.54 11.67 -12.83
N PRO A 41 8.66 10.74 -11.86
CA PRO A 41 9.84 10.64 -11.01
C PRO A 41 11.08 10.21 -11.80
N GLU A 42 12.18 10.92 -11.59
CA GLU A 42 13.50 10.46 -12.00
C GLU A 42 13.96 9.36 -11.02
N VAL A 43 14.06 8.11 -11.49
CA VAL A 43 14.47 6.97 -10.68
C VAL A 43 15.94 6.65 -10.94
N ARG A 44 16.77 6.75 -9.90
CA ARG A 44 18.22 6.47 -10.01
C ARG A 44 18.55 4.98 -9.95
N ASP A 45 17.88 4.26 -9.08
CA ASP A 45 18.03 2.82 -8.90
C ASP A 45 16.64 2.20 -8.65
N PRO A 46 16.09 1.47 -9.62
CA PRO A 46 14.79 0.81 -9.48
C PRO A 46 14.71 -0.18 -8.31
N GLN A 47 15.83 -0.69 -7.79
CA GLN A 47 15.86 -1.64 -6.68
C GLN A 47 16.03 -0.98 -5.30
N ALA A 48 16.06 0.35 -5.27
CA ALA A 48 16.17 1.13 -4.05
C ALA A 48 15.15 2.28 -4.02
N VAL A 49 13.88 1.99 -4.34
CA VAL A 49 12.77 2.96 -4.34
C VAL A 49 11.69 2.58 -3.33
N VAL A 50 11.35 3.51 -2.46
CA VAL A 50 10.16 3.46 -1.60
C VAL A 50 9.16 4.51 -2.09
N MET A 51 7.90 4.11 -2.23
CA MET A 51 6.77 4.93 -2.61
C MET A 51 5.78 4.98 -1.45
N PHE A 52 5.22 6.16 -1.18
CA PHE A 52 4.26 6.34 -0.10
C PHE A 52 3.11 7.27 -0.51
N GLY A 53 1.87 6.87 -0.25
CA GLY A 53 0.67 7.57 -0.69
C GLY A 53 -0.52 6.64 -0.91
N ALA A 54 -1.29 6.90 -1.97
CA ALA A 54 -2.50 6.20 -2.32
C ALA A 54 -2.23 4.73 -2.65
N TYR A 55 -3.22 3.89 -2.34
CA TYR A 55 -3.18 2.46 -2.63
C TYR A 55 -2.80 2.16 -4.09
N THR A 56 -3.27 2.94 -5.06
CA THR A 56 -3.01 2.70 -6.49
C THR A 56 -1.54 2.79 -6.90
N LEU A 57 -0.66 3.36 -6.06
CA LEU A 57 0.79 3.45 -6.34
C LEU A 57 1.45 2.09 -6.60
N TRP A 58 0.90 0.99 -6.08
CA TRP A 58 1.47 -0.34 -6.32
C TRP A 58 1.42 -0.73 -7.79
N ARG A 59 0.40 -0.24 -8.53
CA ARG A 59 0.30 -0.47 -9.97
C ARG A 59 1.43 0.24 -10.71
N TYR A 60 1.74 1.48 -10.31
CA TYR A 60 2.86 2.24 -10.87
C TYR A 60 4.19 1.55 -10.55
N ALA A 61 4.43 1.19 -9.29
CA ALA A 61 5.64 0.48 -8.86
C ALA A 61 5.84 -0.82 -9.67
N ARG A 62 4.78 -1.63 -9.81
CA ARG A 62 4.80 -2.88 -10.57
C ARG A 62 5.06 -2.64 -12.06
N ALA A 63 4.39 -1.66 -12.67
CA ALA A 63 4.55 -1.34 -14.09
C ALA A 63 5.96 -0.85 -14.43
N LYS A 64 6.62 -0.17 -13.48
CA LYS A 64 7.98 0.38 -13.64
C LYS A 64 9.07 -0.52 -13.03
N GLY A 65 8.72 -1.69 -12.49
CA GLY A 65 9.68 -2.63 -11.89
C GLY A 65 10.40 -2.08 -10.65
N LEU A 66 9.74 -1.22 -9.88
CA LEU A 66 10.30 -0.55 -8.71
C LEU A 66 10.21 -1.45 -7.48
N SER A 67 11.32 -1.55 -6.74
CA SER A 67 11.47 -2.37 -5.54
C SER A 67 12.20 -1.55 -4.45
N PRO A 68 11.78 -1.65 -3.17
CA PRO A 68 10.60 -2.38 -2.69
C PRO A 68 9.26 -1.81 -3.20
N GLY A 69 9.27 -0.63 -3.84
CA GLY A 69 8.07 -0.03 -4.40
C GLY A 69 7.19 0.50 -3.29
N VAL A 70 6.07 -0.15 -2.98
CA VAL A 70 5.13 0.29 -1.95
C VAL A 70 5.03 -0.77 -0.86
N PHE A 71 4.91 -0.33 0.39
CA PHE A 71 4.59 -1.25 1.47
C PHE A 71 3.12 -1.64 1.39
N THR A 72 2.86 -2.86 0.93
CA THR A 72 1.53 -3.46 1.01
C THR A 72 1.42 -4.27 2.29
N ILE A 73 0.49 -3.90 3.15
CA ILE A 73 0.12 -4.75 4.28
C ILE A 73 -0.70 -5.91 3.70
N ARG A 74 -0.38 -7.15 4.06
CA ARG A 74 -1.21 -8.31 3.74
C ARG A 74 -2.56 -8.20 4.47
N PRO A 75 -3.58 -8.98 4.08
CA PRO A 75 -4.80 -9.05 4.87
C PRO A 75 -4.48 -9.25 6.35
N PHE A 76 -5.05 -8.43 7.24
CA PHE A 76 -4.70 -8.48 8.68
C PHE A 76 -4.89 -9.85 9.33
N VAL A 77 -5.75 -10.68 8.75
CA VAL A 77 -6.02 -12.06 9.16
C VAL A 77 -4.80 -12.98 8.97
N GLU A 78 -3.88 -12.61 8.07
CA GLU A 78 -2.61 -13.31 7.82
C GLU A 78 -1.46 -12.77 8.69
N GLU A 79 -1.69 -11.67 9.42
CA GLU A 79 -0.67 -11.00 10.21
C GLU A 79 -0.86 -11.30 11.70
N ALA A 80 -0.07 -12.23 12.24
CA ALA A 80 -0.24 -12.80 13.58
C ALA A 80 -0.37 -11.75 14.71
N LEU A 81 0.35 -10.62 14.61
CA LEU A 81 0.31 -9.53 15.58
C LEU A 81 -1.05 -8.83 15.64
N TRP A 82 -1.83 -8.86 14.56
CA TRP A 82 -3.13 -8.20 14.48
C TRP A 82 -4.28 -9.09 14.95
N LEU A 83 -4.10 -10.42 15.00
CA LEU A 83 -5.16 -11.39 15.34
C LEU A 83 -5.92 -11.07 16.64
N PRO A 84 -5.27 -10.67 17.77
CA PRO A 84 -5.98 -10.33 19.01
C PRO A 84 -6.86 -9.09 18.92
N HIS A 85 -6.68 -8.28 17.88
CA HIS A 85 -7.35 -7.00 17.67
C HIS A 85 -8.42 -7.06 16.57
N LEU A 86 -8.59 -8.21 15.90
CA LEU A 86 -9.62 -8.39 14.90
C LEU A 86 -10.98 -8.62 15.56
N LEU A 87 -12.03 -8.00 15.02
CA LEU A 87 -13.41 -8.14 15.53
C LEU A 87 -13.85 -9.61 15.61
N ASN A 88 -13.51 -10.40 14.60
CA ASN A 88 -13.82 -11.84 14.53
C ASN A 88 -12.68 -12.71 15.12
N GLY A 89 -11.57 -12.08 15.51
CA GLY A 89 -10.41 -12.74 16.11
C GLY A 89 -9.78 -13.86 15.26
N PRO A 90 -8.99 -14.75 15.91
CA PRO A 90 -8.37 -15.90 15.26
C PRO A 90 -9.37 -17.01 14.87
N GLY A 91 -10.62 -16.93 15.32
CA GLY A 91 -11.67 -17.90 15.01
C GLY A 91 -12.46 -17.59 13.72
N ALA A 92 -12.04 -16.57 12.96
CA ALA A 92 -12.71 -16.18 11.73
C ALA A 92 -12.76 -17.34 10.72
N LYS A 93 -13.95 -17.59 10.18
CA LYS A 93 -14.15 -18.55 9.08
C LYS A 93 -14.18 -17.79 7.76
N PHE A 94 -13.44 -18.27 6.78
CA PHE A 94 -13.43 -17.74 5.43
C PHE A 94 -14.18 -18.71 4.54
N PHE A 95 -15.10 -18.17 3.75
CA PHE A 95 -15.84 -18.94 2.76
C PHE A 95 -15.68 -18.24 1.42
N THR A 96 -15.46 -19.03 0.38
CA THR A 96 -15.64 -18.62 -1.00
C THR A 96 -17.13 -18.45 -1.28
N MET A 97 -17.46 -17.72 -2.35
CA MET A 97 -18.85 -17.56 -2.79
C MET A 97 -19.54 -18.89 -3.08
N ARG A 98 -18.77 -19.90 -3.51
CA ARG A 98 -19.29 -21.24 -3.76
C ARG A 98 -19.65 -21.94 -2.44
N GLU A 99 -18.77 -21.90 -1.44
CA GLU A 99 -19.01 -22.56 -0.15
C GLU A 99 -20.20 -21.95 0.60
N ILE A 100 -20.44 -20.63 0.43
CA ILE A 100 -21.65 -19.97 0.93
C ILE A 100 -22.91 -20.58 0.31
N ALA A 101 -22.92 -20.74 -1.02
CA ALA A 101 -24.07 -21.27 -1.74
C ALA A 101 -24.34 -22.76 -1.47
N GLU A 102 -23.31 -23.52 -1.11
CA GLU A 102 -23.39 -24.97 -0.91
C GLU A 102 -23.60 -25.38 0.56
N GLY A 103 -23.31 -24.51 1.53
CA GLY A 103 -23.08 -24.95 2.92
C GLY A 103 -23.65 -24.06 4.03
N LEU A 104 -24.37 -22.99 3.71
CA LEU A 104 -25.10 -22.24 4.72
C LEU A 104 -26.59 -22.52 4.56
N ASP A 105 -27.21 -23.03 5.64
CA ASP A 105 -28.66 -23.10 5.72
C ASP A 105 -29.23 -21.68 5.57
N ASP A 106 -30.37 -21.57 4.87
CA ASP A 106 -31.09 -20.30 4.77
C ASP A 106 -31.63 -19.96 6.16
N ASP A 107 -31.08 -18.93 6.80
CA ASP A 107 -31.47 -18.51 8.15
C ASP A 107 -32.90 -17.91 8.19
N GLY A 108 -33.54 -17.71 7.04
CA GLY A 108 -34.92 -17.20 6.88
C GLY A 108 -35.01 -15.70 6.61
#